data_AF-A0A1G3R7I4-F1
#
_entry.id   AF-A0A1G3R7I4-F1
#
_cell.length_a   1.000
_cell.length_b   1.000
_cell.length_c   1.000
_cell.angle_alpha   90.00
_cell.angle_beta   90.00
_cell.angle_gamma   90.00
#
_symmetry.space_group_name_H-M   'P 1'
#
loop_
_entity.id
_entity.type
_entity.pdbx_description
1 polymer ?
#
loop_
_entity_poly.entity_id
_entity_poly.type
_entity_poly.pdbx_seq_one_letter_code
_entity_poly.pdbx_strand_id
1 'polypeptide(L)'
;MTEFRLLFRFLDKEFLFRLIFILLLYSIVPIAEIFLFLWLGEVIGNYLILAIAAVVGLLGMLFALREVRVTLERLRARIRRHEYPGSEFVDLAGILAGAILLLTPGFITDFVGFLLLIPFFRRALGRLVTRRMDRSLHEVYEYLQLSDID
;
A
#
# COMPACT_ATOMS: atom_id res chain seq x y z
N MET A 1 -24.21 -9.77 28.75
CA MET A 1 -24.80 -8.51 28.25
C MET A 1 -23.78 -7.38 28.00
N THR A 2 -22.50 -7.52 28.39
CA THR A 2 -21.47 -6.48 28.19
C THR A 2 -20.85 -6.53 26.79
N GLU A 3 -20.71 -7.71 26.19
CA GLU A 3 -20.12 -7.90 24.85
C GLU A 3 -20.98 -7.32 23.72
N PHE A 4 -22.31 -7.41 23.84
CA PHE A 4 -23.24 -6.89 22.84
C PHE A 4 -23.21 -5.35 22.73
N ARG A 5 -22.82 -4.66 23.81
CA ARG A 5 -22.67 -3.19 23.84
C ARG A 5 -21.38 -2.72 23.16
N LEU A 6 -20.34 -3.54 23.14
CA LEU A 6 -19.09 -3.24 22.43
C LEU A 6 -19.27 -3.35 20.90
N LEU A 7 -20.07 -4.33 20.45
CA LEU A 7 -20.39 -4.52 19.04
C LEU A 7 -21.18 -3.33 18.46
N PHE A 8 -22.16 -2.81 19.21
CA PHE A 8 -22.96 -1.66 18.79
C PHE A 8 -22.18 -0.33 18.76
N ARG A 9 -21.14 -0.18 19.59
CA ARG A 9 -20.25 1.00 19.58
C ARG A 9 -19.24 0.98 18.41
N PHE A 10 -18.99 -0.19 17.84
CA PHE A 10 -18.20 -0.32 16.61
C PHE A 10 -19.05 -0.05 15.36
N LEU A 11 -20.37 -0.24 15.47
CA LEU A 11 -21.33 -0.09 14.39
C LEU A 11 -21.95 1.31 14.35
N ASP A 12 -21.14 2.34 14.61
CA ASP A 12 -21.57 3.72 14.45
C ASP A 12 -21.97 3.99 12.99
N LYS A 13 -22.98 4.84 12.77
CA LYS A 13 -23.44 5.21 11.41
C LYS A 13 -22.29 5.71 10.53
N GLU A 14 -21.32 6.44 11.12
CA GLU A 14 -20.12 6.87 10.39
C GLU A 14 -19.21 5.71 9.98
N PHE A 15 -19.02 4.72 10.87
CA PHE A 15 -18.22 3.55 10.56
C PHE A 15 -18.88 2.72 9.45
N LEU A 16 -20.19 2.47 9.56
CA LEU A 16 -20.97 1.78 8.54
C LEU A 16 -20.89 2.51 7.19
N PHE A 17 -21.03 3.84 7.18
CA PHE A 17 -20.93 4.62 5.95
C PHE A 17 -19.54 4.50 5.30
N ARG A 18 -18.46 4.62 6.08
CA ARG A 18 -17.09 4.42 5.58
C ARG A 18 -16.87 3.01 5.07
N LEU A 19 -17.36 2.00 5.78
CA LEU A 19 -17.25 0.60 5.39
C LEU A 19 -17.97 0.34 4.07
N ILE A 20 -19.24 0.75 3.96
CA ILE A 20 -20.04 0.62 2.74
C ILE A 20 -19.35 1.34 1.58
N PHE A 21 -18.79 2.54 1.80
CA PHE A 21 -18.06 3.27 0.79
C PHE A 21 -16.81 2.51 0.30
N ILE A 22 -16.00 1.97 1.22
CA ILE A 22 -14.81 1.17 0.86
C ILE A 22 -15.21 -0.10 0.09
N LEU A 23 -16.25 -0.80 0.55
CA LEU A 23 -16.75 -2.01 -0.12
C LEU A 23 -17.29 -1.69 -1.52
N LEU A 24 -17.98 -0.55 -1.68
CA LEU A 24 -18.47 -0.10 -2.96
C LEU A 24 -17.31 0.22 -3.92
N LEU A 25 -16.28 0.94 -3.44
CA LEU A 25 -15.09 1.25 -4.23
C LEU A 25 -14.38 -0.04 -4.66
N TYR A 26 -14.22 -0.99 -3.73
CA TYR A 26 -13.62 -2.30 -3.98
C TYR A 26 -14.40 -3.14 -4.99
N SER A 27 -15.71 -2.95 -5.10
CA SER A 27 -16.55 -3.63 -6.11
C SER A 27 -16.50 -2.93 -7.47
N ILE A 28 -16.61 -1.60 -7.49
CA ILE A 28 -16.69 -0.81 -8.72
C ILE A 28 -15.35 -0.83 -9.47
N VAL A 29 -14.22 -0.74 -8.78
CA VAL A 29 -12.91 -0.66 -9.42
C VAL A 29 -12.62 -1.90 -10.29
N PRO A 30 -12.71 -3.15 -9.79
CA PRO A 30 -12.52 -4.34 -10.62
C PRO A 30 -13.52 -4.45 -11.78
N ILE A 31 -14.76 -4.01 -11.60
CA ILE A 31 -15.75 -3.99 -12.69
C ILE A 31 -15.29 -3.04 -13.80
N ALA A 32 -14.83 -1.84 -13.43
CA ALA A 32 -14.28 -0.88 -14.37
C ALA A 32 -13.03 -1.41 -15.07
N GLU A 33 -12.16 -2.13 -14.37
CA GLU A 33 -10.99 -2.78 -14.94
C GLU A 33 -11.37 -3.82 -15.99
N ILE A 34 -12.29 -4.74 -15.65
CA ILE A 34 -12.76 -5.78 -16.58
C ILE A 34 -13.34 -5.12 -17.82
N PHE A 35 -14.16 -4.08 -17.67
CA PHE A 35 -14.71 -3.34 -18.80
C PHE A 35 -13.60 -2.75 -19.69
N LEU A 36 -12.56 -2.16 -19.08
CA LEU A 36 -11.46 -1.57 -19.82
C LEU A 36 -10.61 -2.64 -20.55
N PHE A 37 -10.36 -3.78 -19.92
CA PHE A 37 -9.67 -4.91 -20.57
C PHE A 37 -10.44 -5.43 -21.79
N LEU A 38 -11.76 -5.57 -21.67
CA LEU A 38 -12.60 -6.01 -22.79
C LEU A 38 -12.58 -4.98 -23.92
N TRP A 39 -12.80 -3.70 -23.59
CA TRP A 39 -12.84 -2.63 -24.57
C TRP A 39 -11.50 -2.44 -25.30
N LEU A 40 -10.39 -2.39 -24.55
CA LEU A 40 -9.05 -2.30 -25.14
C LEU A 40 -8.65 -3.59 -25.87
N GLY A 41 -9.15 -4.74 -25.38
CA GLY A 41 -8.95 -6.04 -26.00
C GLY A 41 -9.59 -6.15 -27.39
N GLU A 42 -10.74 -5.51 -27.61
CA GLU A 42 -11.37 -5.42 -28.93
C GLU A 42 -10.58 -4.54 -29.92
N VAL A 43 -9.93 -3.48 -29.43
CA VAL A 43 -9.17 -2.54 -30.27
C VAL A 43 -7.76 -3.04 -30.58
N ILE A 44 -7.08 -3.61 -29.58
CA ILE A 44 -5.64 -3.92 -29.62
C ILE A 44 -5.39 -5.44 -29.71
N GLY A 45 -6.35 -6.26 -29.28
CA GLY A 45 -6.24 -7.71 -29.16
C GLY A 45 -6.09 -8.17 -27.71
N ASN A 46 -6.94 -9.12 -27.31
CA ASN A 46 -7.02 -9.64 -25.93
C ASN A 46 -5.69 -10.18 -25.38
N TYR A 47 -4.92 -10.91 -26.19
CA TYR A 47 -3.63 -11.45 -25.73
C TYR A 47 -2.58 -10.35 -25.54
N LEU A 48 -2.58 -9.34 -26.41
CA LEU A 48 -1.62 -8.24 -26.33
C LEU A 48 -1.92 -7.35 -25.12
N ILE A 49 -3.19 -7.04 -24.85
CA ILE A 49 -3.55 -6.21 -23.70
C ILE A 49 -3.22 -6.89 -22.37
N LEU A 50 -3.43 -8.21 -22.27
CA LEU A 50 -3.03 -9.01 -21.11
C LEU A 50 -1.52 -9.05 -20.94
N ALA A 51 -0.76 -9.20 -22.04
CA ALA A 51 0.70 -9.16 -22.00
C ALA A 51 1.23 -7.79 -21.55
N ILE A 52 0.64 -6.69 -22.05
CA ILE A 52 1.00 -5.33 -21.64
C ILE A 52 0.73 -5.15 -20.14
N ALA A 53 -0.46 -5.49 -19.65
CA ALA A 53 -0.79 -5.37 -18.23
C ALA A 53 0.16 -6.19 -17.35
N ALA A 54 0.47 -7.43 -17.75
CA ALA A 54 1.42 -8.27 -17.03
C ALA A 54 2.83 -7.65 -16.99
N VAL A 55 3.32 -7.08 -18.11
CA VAL A 55 4.62 -6.42 -18.17
C VAL A 55 4.63 -5.15 -17.31
N VAL A 56 3.58 -4.34 -17.37
CA VAL A 56 3.44 -3.11 -16.59
C VAL A 56 3.44 -3.41 -15.09
N GLY A 57 2.61 -4.36 -14.64
CA GLY A 57 2.58 -4.81 -13.25
C GLY A 57 3.94 -5.37 -12.79
N LEU A 58 4.59 -6.19 -13.62
CA LEU A 58 5.92 -6.73 -13.31
C LEU A 58 6.97 -5.63 -13.16
N LEU A 59 7.01 -4.68 -14.09
CA LEU A 59 7.93 -3.54 -14.01
C LEU A 59 7.67 -2.72 -12.74
N GLY A 60 6.41 -2.42 -12.44
CA GLY A 60 6.01 -1.73 -11.22
C GLY A 60 6.48 -2.44 -9.95
N MET A 61 6.30 -3.76 -9.89
CA MET A 61 6.78 -4.60 -8.79
C MET A 61 8.31 -4.54 -8.65
N LEU A 62 9.05 -4.62 -9.76
CA LEU A 62 10.51 -4.53 -9.74
C LEU A 62 10.99 -3.16 -9.25
N PHE A 63 10.32 -2.07 -9.64
CA PHE A 63 10.61 -0.73 -9.10
C PHE A 63 10.33 -0.64 -7.61
N ALA A 64 9.18 -1.15 -7.15
CA ALA A 64 8.82 -1.17 -5.74
C ALA A 64 9.85 -1.97 -4.90
N LEU A 65 10.28 -3.15 -5.37
CA LEU A 65 11.29 -3.97 -4.71
C LEU A 65 12.63 -3.25 -4.57
N ARG A 66 13.04 -2.48 -5.59
CA ARG A 66 14.25 -1.64 -5.52
C ARG A 66 14.11 -0.55 -4.46
N GLU A 67 12.99 0.16 -4.44
CA GLU A 67 12.72 1.21 -3.45
C GLU A 67 12.64 0.68 -2.02
N VAL A 68 12.05 -0.50 -1.80
CA VAL A 68 12.06 -1.17 -0.50
C VAL A 68 13.48 -1.44 -0.03
N ARG A 69 14.34 -2.02 -0.88
CA ARG A 69 15.74 -2.31 -0.54
C ARG A 69 16.51 -1.05 -0.14
N VAL A 70 16.44 0.00 -0.97
CA VAL A 70 17.12 1.28 -0.70
C VAL A 70 16.63 1.92 0.60
N THR A 71 15.32 1.85 0.87
CA THR A 71 14.75 2.44 2.09
C THR A 71 15.11 1.63 3.33
N LEU A 72 15.16 0.29 3.23
CA LEU A 72 15.63 -0.57 4.31
C LEU A 72 17.11 -0.36 4.64
N GLU A 73 17.96 -0.11 3.65
CA GLU A 73 19.37 0.23 3.89
C GLU A 73 19.52 1.53 4.67
N ARG A 74 18.73 2.56 4.32
CA ARG A 74 18.69 3.84 5.06
C ARG A 74 18.13 3.67 6.47
N LEU A 75 17.09 2.86 6.63
CA LEU A 75 16.50 2.50 7.92
C LEU A 75 17.57 1.90 8.83
N ARG A 76 18.26 0.85 8.36
CA ARG A 76 19.35 0.18 9.11
C ARG A 76 20.50 1.14 9.43
N ALA A 77 20.87 2.03 8.51
CA ALA A 77 21.92 3.01 8.73
C ALA A 77 21.59 4.01 9.85
N ARG A 78 20.31 4.42 9.99
CA ARG A 78 19.86 5.29 11.08
C ARG A 78 19.74 4.55 12.42
N ILE A 79 19.25 3.31 12.41
CA ILE A 79 19.17 2.48 13.62
C ILE A 79 20.57 2.28 14.22
N ARG A 80 21.59 1.96 13.40
CA ARG A 80 22.99 1.88 13.87
C ARG A 80 23.50 3.17 14.50
N ARG A 81 23.00 4.32 14.05
CA ARG A 81 23.35 5.65 14.60
C ARG A 81 22.51 6.01 15.83
N HIS A 82 21.67 5.11 16.32
CA HIS A 82 20.72 5.36 17.42
C HIS A 82 19.76 6.54 17.11
N GLU A 83 19.47 6.75 15.82
CA GLU A 83 18.56 7.78 15.35
C GLU A 83 17.20 7.16 15.00
N TYR A 84 16.10 7.72 15.53
CA TYR A 84 14.75 7.24 15.23
C TYR A 84 14.37 7.47 13.75
N PRO A 85 14.11 6.41 12.96
CA PRO A 85 13.94 6.51 11.51
C PRO A 85 12.46 6.62 11.09
N GLY A 86 11.71 7.55 11.69
CA GLY A 86 10.27 7.71 11.43
C GLY A 86 9.91 7.98 9.96
N SER A 87 10.77 8.68 9.22
CA SER A 87 10.58 8.96 7.78
C SER A 87 10.65 7.71 6.91
N GLU A 88 11.56 6.79 7.24
CA GLU A 88 11.80 5.56 6.51
C GLU A 88 10.64 4.58 6.72
N PHE A 89 10.06 4.51 7.94
CA PHE A 89 8.83 3.74 8.18
C PHE A 89 7.64 4.25 7.35
N VAL A 90 7.47 5.57 7.26
CA VAL A 90 6.46 6.21 6.40
C VAL A 90 6.67 5.85 4.94
N ASP A 91 7.91 5.99 4.45
CA ASP A 91 8.24 5.69 3.06
C ASP A 91 7.99 4.20 2.75
N LEU A 92 8.42 3.28 3.63
CA LEU A 92 8.17 1.84 3.49
C LEU A 92 6.69 1.50 3.45
N ALA A 93 5.88 2.08 4.34
CA ALA A 93 4.44 1.85 4.34
C ALA A 93 3.79 2.29 3.01
N GLY A 94 4.20 3.44 2.47
CA GLY A 94 3.73 3.93 1.17
C GLY A 94 4.15 3.04 0.01
N ILE A 95 5.42 2.62 -0.03
CA ILE A 95 5.95 1.74 -1.08
C ILE A 95 5.22 0.40 -1.07
N LEU A 96 5.02 -0.22 0.10
CA LEU A 96 4.34 -1.51 0.22
C LEU A 96 2.87 -1.42 -0.20
N ALA A 97 2.18 -0.33 0.15
CA ALA A 97 0.81 -0.11 -0.31
C ALA A 97 0.72 0.00 -1.84
N GLY A 98 1.64 0.75 -2.47
CA GLY A 98 1.74 0.83 -3.93
C GLY A 98 2.09 -0.52 -4.57
N ALA A 99 3.01 -1.27 -3.97
CA ALA A 99 3.41 -2.60 -4.44
C ALA A 99 2.26 -3.61 -4.41
N ILE A 100 1.45 -3.62 -3.35
CA ILE A 100 0.27 -4.48 -3.25
C ILE A 100 -0.74 -4.15 -4.35
N LEU A 101 -0.92 -2.87 -4.66
CA LEU A 101 -1.84 -2.43 -5.71
C LEU A 101 -1.36 -2.80 -7.12
N LEU A 102 -0.04 -2.76 -7.37
CA LEU A 102 0.58 -3.19 -8.62
C LEU A 102 0.64 -4.71 -8.79
N LEU A 103 0.44 -5.48 -7.72
CA LEU A 103 0.40 -6.94 -7.77
C LEU A 103 -0.86 -7.44 -8.48
N THR A 104 -1.95 -6.69 -8.39
CA THR A 104 -3.21 -6.97 -9.09
C THR A 104 -3.16 -6.32 -10.47
N PRO A 105 -2.98 -7.09 -11.57
CA PRO A 105 -2.88 -6.52 -12.90
C PRO A 105 -4.19 -5.82 -13.29
N GLY A 106 -4.12 -4.52 -13.52
CA GLY A 106 -5.25 -3.67 -13.88
C GLY A 106 -4.77 -2.29 -14.29
N PHE A 107 -5.44 -1.61 -15.22
CA PHE A 107 -4.99 -0.32 -15.74
C PHE A 107 -5.12 0.82 -14.72
N ILE A 108 -6.25 0.88 -14.03
CA ILE A 108 -6.54 1.89 -13.02
C ILE A 108 -5.70 1.60 -11.77
N THR A 109 -5.68 0.33 -11.32
CA THR A 109 -4.87 -0.11 -10.17
C THR A 109 -3.39 0.07 -10.44
N ASP A 110 -2.89 -0.24 -11.63
CA ASP A 110 -1.50 0.00 -11.99
C ASP A 110 -1.19 1.49 -11.99
N PHE A 111 -2.05 2.32 -12.60
CA PHE A 111 -1.85 3.78 -12.60
C PHE A 111 -1.76 4.36 -11.18
N VAL A 112 -2.70 3.98 -10.30
CA VAL A 112 -2.69 4.42 -8.91
C VAL A 112 -1.48 3.84 -8.16
N GLY A 113 -1.12 2.60 -8.43
CA GLY A 113 0.04 1.94 -7.82
C GLY A 113 1.35 2.62 -8.18
N PHE A 114 1.56 2.96 -9.45
CA PHE A 114 2.71 3.76 -9.90
C PHE A 114 2.69 5.17 -9.31
N LEU A 115 1.52 5.81 -9.23
CA LEU A 115 1.38 7.11 -8.58
C LEU A 115 1.82 7.04 -7.11
N LEU A 116 1.49 5.95 -6.41
CA LEU A 116 1.94 5.69 -5.04
C LEU A 116 3.43 5.37 -4.90
N LEU A 117 4.15 5.04 -5.97
CA LEU A 117 5.61 4.94 -5.92
C LEU A 117 6.30 6.32 -5.93
N ILE A 118 5.62 7.36 -6.40
CA ILE A 118 6.15 8.73 -6.42
C ILE A 118 6.27 9.26 -4.98
N PRO A 119 7.42 9.89 -4.60
CA PRO A 119 7.71 10.30 -3.24
C PRO A 119 6.63 11.15 -2.56
N PHE A 120 5.96 12.01 -3.32
CA PHE A 120 4.90 12.86 -2.80
C PHE A 120 3.69 12.06 -2.30
N PHE A 121 3.17 11.17 -3.14
CA PHE A 121 1.99 10.37 -2.84
C PHE A 121 2.28 9.29 -1.81
N ARG A 122 3.45 8.63 -1.89
CA ARG A 122 3.84 7.60 -0.93
C ARG A 122 3.96 8.14 0.49
N ARG A 123 4.53 9.34 0.67
CA ARG A 123 4.63 9.98 1.98
C ARG A 123 3.30 10.49 2.49
N ALA A 124 2.38 10.89 1.61
CA ALA A 124 1.04 11.28 2.01
C ALA A 124 0.29 10.07 2.57
N LEU A 125 0.28 8.95 1.84
CA LEU A 125 -0.37 7.72 2.28
C LEU A 125 0.33 7.09 3.50
N GLY A 126 1.67 7.01 3.45
CA GLY A 126 2.48 6.48 4.53
C GLY A 126 2.23 7.21 5.85
N ARG A 127 2.13 8.55 5.83
CA ARG A 127 1.78 9.33 7.03
C ARG A 127 0.39 9.01 7.55
N LEU A 128 -0.59 8.75 6.69
CA LEU A 128 -1.93 8.36 7.13
C LEU A 128 -1.93 7.00 7.84
N VAL A 129 -1.12 6.07 7.35
CA VAL A 129 -0.97 4.72 7.93
C VAL A 129 -0.20 4.79 9.25
N THR A 130 0.98 5.42 9.25
CA THR A 130 1.86 5.43 10.43
C THR A 130 1.32 6.30 11.57
N ARG A 131 0.49 7.32 11.29
CA ARG A 131 -0.17 8.14 12.33
C ARG A 131 -0.95 7.33 13.36
N ARG A 132 -1.47 6.16 12.98
CA ARG A 132 -2.21 5.27 13.89
C ARG A 132 -1.32 4.23 14.59
N MET A 133 -0.09 4.06 14.11
CA MET A 133 0.85 3.01 14.52
C MET A 133 2.06 3.56 15.29
N ASP A 134 2.03 4.83 15.70
CA ASP A 134 3.19 5.52 16.25
C ASP A 134 3.79 4.78 17.45
N ARG A 135 2.95 4.21 18.34
CA ARG A 135 3.41 3.36 19.46
C ARG A 135 4.08 2.07 18.99
N SER A 136 3.46 1.35 18.05
CA SER A 136 3.99 0.10 17.51
C SER A 136 5.31 0.30 16.76
N LEU A 137 5.52 1.47 16.13
CA LEU A 137 6.78 1.79 15.46
C LEU A 137 7.92 2.04 16.46
N HIS A 138 7.63 2.61 17.62
CA HIS A 138 8.62 2.76 18.69
C HIS A 138 9.05 1.41 19.27
N GLU A 139 8.09 0.49 19.50
CA GLU A 139 8.39 -0.88 19.95
C GLU A 139 9.26 -1.64 18.92
N VAL A 140 8.92 -1.53 17.63
CA VAL A 140 9.73 -2.12 16.55
C VAL A 140 11.13 -1.50 16.51
N TYR A 141 11.25 -0.19 16.71
CA TYR A 141 12.56 0.47 16.79
C TYR A 141 13.40 -0.03 17.97
N GLU A 142 12.83 -0.12 19.17
CA GLU A 142 13.53 -0.65 20.35
C GLU A 142 13.96 -2.11 20.13
N TYR A 143 13.08 -2.95 19.56
CA TYR A 143 13.43 -4.32 19.23
C TYR A 143 14.58 -4.41 18.22
N LEU A 144 14.53 -3.61 17.14
CA LEU A 144 15.59 -3.59 16.12
C LEU A 144 16.91 -3.12 16.70
N GLN A 145 16.88 -2.15 17.62
CA GLN A 145 18.07 -1.66 18.30
C GLN A 145 18.68 -2.73 19.22
N LEU A 146 17.86 -3.49 19.94
CA LEU A 146 18.32 -4.61 20.78
C LEU A 146 18.89 -5.76 19.95
N SER A 147 18.30 -6.04 18.77
CA SER A 147 18.76 -7.12 17.89
C SER A 147 20.07 -6.84 17.15
N ASP A 148 20.47 -5.57 17.02
CA ASP A 148 21.74 -5.16 16.39
C ASP A 148 22.90 -5.14 17.40
N ILE A 149 22.64 -5.52 18.66
CA ILE A 149 23.63 -5.62 19.75
C ILE A 149 24.23 -7.05 19.86
N ASP A 150 23.71 -8.03 19.12
CA ASP A 150 24.25 -9.39 18.98
C ASP A 150 25.00 -9.60 17.64
#